data_AF-A0A2J7ZUH1-F1
#
_entry.id   AF-A0A2J7ZUH1-F1
#
_cell.length_a   1.000
_cell.length_b   1.000
_cell.length_c   1.000
_cell.angle_alpha   90.00
_cell.angle_beta   90.00
_cell.angle_gamma   90.00
#
_symmetry.space_group_name_H-M   'P 1'
#
loop_
_entity.id
_entity.type
_entity.pdbx_description
1 polymer ?
#
loop_
_entity_poly.entity_id
_entity_poly.type
_entity_poly.pdbx_seq_one_letter_code
_entity_poly.pdbx_strand_id
1 'polypeptide(L)' 'MPFTGLLAAAGPNQIDKYLYLRQLRATRPLLYHSLMLAYVEDVLPYIYTPTVGQACQEYHTLGITPRGLYLNLDD' A
#
# COMPACT_ATOMS: atom_id res chain seq x y z
N MET A 1 16.60 0.58 -12.56
CA MET A 1 16.48 0.57 -11.09
C MET A 1 15.92 -0.78 -10.70
N PRO A 2 16.64 -1.64 -9.95
CA PRO A 2 16.07 -2.92 -9.52
C PRO A 2 14.94 -2.65 -8.51
N PHE A 3 13.80 -3.30 -8.74
CA PHE A 3 12.59 -3.26 -7.92
C PHE A 3 12.85 -3.38 -6.41
N THR A 4 13.80 -4.23 -6.04
CA THR A 4 14.24 -4.47 -4.65
C THR A 4 14.68 -3.20 -3.93
N GLY A 5 15.31 -2.26 -4.63
CA GLY A 5 15.81 -1.01 -4.03
C GLY A 5 14.70 -0.03 -3.64
N LEU A 6 13.57 -0.06 -4.36
CA LEU A 6 12.44 0.83 -4.13
C LEU A 6 11.65 0.42 -2.88
N LEU A 7 11.44 -0.89 -2.69
CA LEU A 7 10.78 -1.41 -1.49
C LEU A 7 11.70 -1.42 -0.26
N ALA A 8 13.02 -1.58 -0.45
CA ALA A 8 13.97 -1.47 0.66
C ALA A 8 14.01 -0.05 1.26
N ALA A 9 13.83 0.99 0.44
CA ALA A 9 13.77 2.37 0.90
C ALA A 9 12.48 2.72 1.65
N ALA A 10 11.43 1.91 1.56
CA ALA A 10 10.15 2.16 2.21
C ALA A 10 10.21 1.98 3.73
N GLY A 11 11.03 1.05 4.22
CA GLY A 11 11.18 0.72 5.63
C GLY A 11 11.39 -0.77 5.88
N PRO A 12 11.81 -1.15 7.10
CA PRO A 12 12.12 -2.54 7.44
C PRO A 12 10.88 -3.43 7.57
N ASN A 13 9.72 -2.87 7.95
CA ASN A 13 8.52 -3.65 8.21
C ASN A 13 7.66 -3.81 6.95
N GLN A 14 6.82 -4.85 6.92
CA GLN A 14 5.89 -5.05 5.80
C GLN A 14 4.89 -3.90 5.70
N ILE A 15 4.43 -3.37 6.84
CA ILE A 15 3.50 -2.25 6.89
C ILE A 15 4.08 -0.98 6.27
N ASP A 16 5.39 -0.76 6.36
CA ASP A 16 6.05 0.40 5.76
C ASP A 16 5.97 0.35 4.23
N LYS A 17 6.14 -0.84 3.66
CA LYS A 17 5.98 -1.10 2.22
C LYS A 17 4.53 -0.89 1.78
N TYR A 18 3.55 -1.32 2.58
CA TYR A 18 2.13 -1.04 2.33
C TYR A 18 1.87 0.47 2.27
N LEU A 19 2.34 1.22 3.28
CA LEU A 19 2.14 2.68 3.36
C LEU A 19 2.81 3.40 2.19
N TYR A 20 4.04 3.01 1.85
CA TYR A 20 4.77 3.55 0.70
C TYR A 20 4.02 3.30 -0.61
N LEU A 21 3.58 2.07 -0.88
CA LEU A 21 2.85 1.72 -2.10
C LEU A 21 1.49 2.44 -2.17
N ARG A 22 0.83 2.61 -1.03
CA ARG A 22 -0.41 3.38 -0.91
C ARG A 22 -0.19 4.85 -1.24
N GLN A 23 0.89 5.46 -0.74
CA GLN A 23 1.27 6.84 -1.04
C GLN A 23 1.73 6.99 -2.50
N LEU A 24 2.44 6.00 -3.05
CA LEU A 24 2.85 5.99 -4.45
C LEU A 24 1.65 5.94 -5.38
N ARG A 25 0.67 5.08 -5.10
CA ARG A 25 -0.62 5.06 -5.82
C ARG A 25 -1.32 6.41 -5.75
N ALA A 26 -1.19 7.12 -4.63
CA ALA A 26 -1.84 8.40 -4.43
C ALA A 26 -1.18 9.56 -5.20
N THR A 27 0.14 9.57 -5.24
CA THR A 27 0.95 10.68 -5.79
C THR A 27 1.41 10.45 -7.22
N ARG A 28 1.66 9.20 -7.61
CA ARG A 28 2.23 8.81 -8.91
C ARG A 28 1.56 7.52 -9.43
N PRO A 29 0.27 7.55 -9.79
CA PRO A 29 -0.51 6.36 -10.15
C PRO A 29 0.04 5.60 -11.35
N LEU A 30 0.58 6.30 -12.37
CA LEU A 30 1.20 5.66 -13.53
C LEU A 30 2.40 4.80 -13.12
N LEU A 31 3.27 5.32 -12.25
CA LEU A 31 4.42 4.58 -11.76
C LEU A 31 3.97 3.38 -10.92
N TYR A 32 2.97 3.56 -10.05
CA TYR A 32 2.39 2.47 -9.27
C TYR A 32 1.88 1.34 -10.16
N HIS A 33 1.12 1.65 -11.22
CA HIS A 33 0.59 0.63 -12.13
C HIS A 33 1.66 -0.03 -12.98
N SER A 34 2.65 0.72 -13.47
CA SER A 34 3.82 0.13 -14.16
C SER A 34 4.59 -0.84 -13.25
N LEU A 35 4.69 -0.52 -11.95
CA LEU A 35 5.28 -1.39 -10.94
C LEU A 35 4.49 -2.68 -10.77
N MET A 36 3.16 -2.59 -10.68
CA MET A 36 2.29 -3.77 -10.56
C MET A 36 2.46 -4.68 -11.77
N LEU A 37 2.48 -4.13 -12.99
CA LEU A 37 2.60 -4.92 -14.21
C LEU A 37 3.93 -5.66 -14.32
N ALA A 38 5.01 -5.07 -13.80
CA ALA A 38 6.35 -5.65 -13.90
C ALA A 38 6.70 -6.63 -12.76
N TYR A 39 6.14 -6.44 -11.55
CA TYR A 39 6.57 -7.15 -10.34
C TYR A 39 5.38 -7.57 -9.45
N VAL A 40 4.27 -8.00 -10.06
CA VAL A 40 3.02 -8.28 -9.33
C VAL A 40 3.22 -9.26 -8.17
N GLU A 41 3.92 -10.37 -8.40
CA GLU A 41 4.13 -11.43 -7.41
C GLU A 41 4.88 -10.93 -6.17
N ASP A 42 5.87 -10.06 -6.39
CA ASP A 42 6.65 -9.48 -5.29
C ASP A 42 5.89 -8.41 -4.51
N VAL A 43 4.94 -7.72 -5.15
CA VAL A 43 4.19 -6.62 -4.51
C VAL A 43 2.92 -7.09 -3.82
N LEU A 44 2.28 -8.15 -4.32
CA LEU A 44 1.02 -8.69 -3.80
C LEU A 44 0.99 -8.85 -2.27
N PRO A 45 2.03 -9.42 -1.61
CA PRO A 45 2.02 -9.61 -0.16
C PRO A 45 1.83 -8.30 0.63
N TYR A 46 2.29 -7.18 0.06
CA TYR A 46 2.24 -5.88 0.71
C TYR A 46 0.96 -5.11 0.43
N ILE A 47 0.29 -5.31 -0.72
CA ILE A 47 -0.94 -4.56 -1.08
C ILE A 47 -2.24 -5.31 -0.78
N TYR A 48 -2.13 -6.62 -0.54
CA TYR A 48 -3.26 -7.49 -0.20
C TYR A 48 -2.85 -8.36 1.00
N THR A 49 -3.20 -9.64 1.00
CA THR A 49 -2.85 -10.56 2.09
C THR A 49 -1.35 -10.86 2.12
N PRO A 50 -0.70 -10.88 3.30
CA PRO A 50 -1.28 -10.69 4.65
C PRO A 50 -1.25 -9.24 5.15
N THR A 51 -0.43 -8.34 4.59
CA THR A 51 -0.15 -7.01 5.18
C THR A 51 -1.39 -6.11 5.26
N VAL A 52 -2.34 -6.21 4.31
CA VAL A 52 -3.58 -5.45 4.35
C VAL A 52 -4.41 -5.79 5.60
N GLY A 53 -4.32 -7.01 6.12
CA GLY A 53 -5.03 -7.42 7.33
C GLY A 53 -4.53 -6.67 8.57
N GLN A 54 -3.20 -6.53 8.70
CA GLN A 54 -2.59 -5.68 9.73
C GLN A 54 -3.03 -4.22 9.54
N ALA A 55 -2.99 -3.71 8.31
CA ALA A 55 -3.40 -2.34 8.02
C ALA A 55 -4.88 -2.07 8.36
N CYS A 56 -5.76 -3.06 8.21
CA CYS A 56 -7.15 -2.97 8.64
C CYS A 56 -7.29 -2.90 10.17
N GLN A 57 -6.52 -3.69 10.91
CA GLN A 57 -6.54 -3.70 12.39
C GLN A 57 -6.01 -2.38 12.97
N GLU A 58 -4.97 -1.83 12.34
CA GLU A 58 -4.27 -0.62 12.79
C GLU A 58 -4.73 0.65 12.06
N TYR A 59 -5.80 0.59 11.24
CA TYR A 59 -6.15 1.67 10.30
C TYR A 59 -6.18 3.07 10.92
N HIS A 60 -6.71 3.16 12.14
CA HIS A 60 -6.87 4.40 12.90
C HIS A 60 -5.55 5.04 13.36
N THR A 61 -4.46 4.27 13.48
CA THR A 61 -3.14 4.77 13.93
C THR A 61 -2.20 5.10 12.77
N LEU A 62 -2.45 4.55 11.58
CA LEU A 62 -1.53 4.62 10.45
C LEU A 62 -1.50 5.98 9.72
N GLY A 63 -2.33 6.96 10.12
CA GLY A 63 -2.34 8.30 9.52
C GLY A 63 -2.66 8.32 8.03
N ILE A 64 -3.37 7.30 7.54
CA ILE A 64 -3.63 7.12 6.12
C ILE A 64 -4.80 7.97 5.64
N THR A 65 -4.60 8.74 4.56
CA THR A 65 -5.68 9.53 3.94
C THR A 65 -6.77 8.59 3.41
N PRO A 66 -8.02 8.64 3.90
CA PRO A 66 -9.07 7.73 3.47
C PRO A 66 -9.31 7.82 1.96
N ARG A 67 -9.60 6.68 1.34
CA ARG A 67 -10.01 6.58 -0.06
C ARG A 67 -11.15 5.60 -0.17
N GLY A 68 -12.18 5.98 -0.89
CA GLY A 68 -13.43 5.24 -0.98
C GLY A 68 -14.57 6.04 -0.36
N LEU A 69 -15.66 5.34 -0.07
CA LEU A 69 -16.85 5.88 0.53
C LEU A 69 -17.09 5.16 1.86
N TYR A 70 -17.45 5.92 2.89
CA TYR A 70 -17.99 5.38 4.13
C TYR A 70 -19.50 5.58 4.08
N LEU A 71 -20.24 4.51 4.33
CA LEU A 71 -21.69 4.51 4.40
C LEU A 71 -22.07 3.94 5.75
N ASN A 72 -22.77 4.74 6.55
CA ASN A 72 -23.39 4.28 7.79
C ASN A 72 -24.86 3.96 7.53
N LEU A 73 -25.47 3.16 8.40
CA LEU A 73 -26.90 2.86 8.32
C LEU A 73 -27.79 4.09 8.57
N ASP A 74 -27.23 5.10 9.24
CA ASP A 74 -27.92 6.33 9.64
C ASP A 74 -27.61 7.52 8.70
N ASP A 75 -26.76 7.34 7.67
CA ASP A 75 -26.48 8.34 6.62
C ASP A 75 -27.60 8.38 5.57
#